data_AF-A0A2G9UNU9-F1
#
_entry.id   AF-A0A2G9UNU9-F1
#
_cell.length_a   1.000
_cell.length_b   1.000
_cell.length_c   1.000
_cell.angle_alpha   90.00
_cell.angle_beta   90.00
_cell.angle_gamma   90.00
#
_symmetry.space_group_name_H-M   'P 1'
#
loop_
_entity.id
_entity.type
_entity.pdbx_description
1 polymer ?
#
loop_
_entity_poly.entity_id
_entity_poly.type
_entity_poly.pdbx_seq_one_letter_code
_entity_poly.pdbx_strand_id
1 'polypeptide(L)'
;MSGRKIAAATVQNRTQTPFWRWIRNKLLAVDRLPITPPPGLPTADGKAEYHNPLRFPKTQSARAGSAEPPTLPGGIHHIMSENYYYTRDGRREVKPPKPLYLSDGHHAQYATHTGEVLTQQDAVQVNKGPSANFGLEAPTPGFGYEWKRTLSMSKHFGGLGKMYGEYRFALAPNEQKAFKGFLDQAIVKVFKTYVWYEWPYYLPQCIGAYLIYDWAKKKNYQVGRKNPADYANDQ
;
A
#
# COMPACT_ATOMS: atom_id res chain seq x y z
N MET A 1 -1.56 -24.28 23.50
CA MET A 1 -1.30 -24.39 22.04
C MET A 1 -0.02 -25.20 21.82
N SER A 2 -0.10 -26.52 22.03
CA SER A 2 1.04 -27.45 21.90
C SER A 2 1.21 -27.86 20.43
N GLY A 3 1.65 -26.92 19.61
CA GLY A 3 2.03 -27.19 18.22
C GLY A 3 3.52 -27.46 18.15
N ARG A 4 3.97 -28.69 18.47
CA ARG A 4 5.38 -29.08 18.35
C ARG A 4 5.88 -28.69 16.96
N LYS A 5 6.88 -27.82 16.89
CA LYS A 5 7.51 -27.42 15.62
C LYS A 5 8.32 -28.61 15.07
N ILE A 6 8.54 -28.65 13.75
CA ILE A 6 9.35 -29.72 13.13
C ILE A 6 10.79 -29.69 13.67
N ALA A 7 11.30 -28.50 13.96
CA ALA A 7 12.64 -28.28 14.49
C ALA A 7 12.63 -27.22 15.60
N ALA A 8 13.62 -27.28 16.49
CA ALA A 8 13.84 -26.25 17.51
C ALA A 8 14.10 -24.87 16.87
N ALA A 9 13.77 -23.79 17.58
CA ALA A 9 13.96 -22.42 17.11
C ALA A 9 15.45 -22.08 16.83
N THR A 10 16.37 -22.81 17.47
CA THR A 10 17.82 -22.70 17.33
C THR A 10 18.34 -23.24 15.99
N VAL A 11 17.55 -24.04 15.25
CA VAL A 11 17.98 -24.57 13.96
C VAL A 11 18.10 -23.43 12.94
N GLN A 12 19.27 -23.34 12.32
CA GLN A 12 19.53 -22.36 11.28
C GLN A 12 18.86 -22.80 9.97
N ASN A 13 18.12 -21.89 9.35
CA ASN A 13 17.49 -22.17 8.07
C ASN A 13 18.55 -22.22 6.98
N ARG A 14 18.38 -23.11 6.00
CA ARG A 14 19.16 -23.04 4.76
C ARG A 14 18.90 -21.69 4.10
N THR A 15 19.97 -20.95 3.87
CA THR A 15 19.91 -19.61 3.32
C THR A 15 21.00 -19.44 2.27
N GLN A 16 20.81 -18.50 1.34
CA GLN A 16 21.82 -18.20 0.32
C GLN A 16 23.11 -17.67 0.97
N THR A 17 24.23 -17.77 0.26
CA THR A 17 25.49 -17.14 0.73
C THR A 17 25.28 -15.64 0.92
N PRO A 18 26.05 -14.98 1.82
CA PRO A 18 25.88 -13.56 2.11
C PRO A 18 25.86 -12.67 0.86
N PHE A 19 26.70 -12.98 -0.13
CA PHE A 19 26.75 -12.28 -1.42
C PHE A 19 25.42 -12.31 -2.18
N TRP A 20 24.81 -13.49 -2.35
CA TRP A 20 23.53 -13.62 -3.05
C TRP A 20 22.37 -12.99 -2.27
N ARG A 21 22.41 -13.03 -0.93
CA ARG A 21 21.42 -12.31 -0.10
C ARG A 21 21.54 -10.80 -0.30
N TRP A 22 22.76 -10.28 -0.38
CA TRP A 22 23.02 -8.87 -0.65
C TRP A 22 22.49 -8.46 -2.03
N ILE A 23 22.79 -9.22 -3.09
CA ILE A 23 22.26 -8.96 -4.44
C ILE A 23 20.73 -8.94 -4.41
N ARG A 24 20.10 -9.98 -3.83
CA ARG A 24 18.64 -10.06 -3.73
C ARG A 24 18.05 -8.86 -2.96
N ASN A 25 18.61 -8.51 -1.80
CA ASN A 25 18.16 -7.35 -1.02
C ASN A 25 18.27 -6.05 -1.80
N LYS A 26 19.38 -5.89 -2.56
CA LYS A 26 19.62 -4.73 -3.40
C LYS A 26 18.61 -4.64 -4.54
N LEU A 27 18.36 -5.74 -5.25
CA LEU A 27 17.41 -5.80 -6.37
C LEU A 27 15.96 -5.61 -5.93
N LEU A 28 15.58 -6.17 -4.78
CA LEU A 28 14.22 -6.04 -4.22
C LEU A 28 14.03 -4.75 -3.42
N ALA A 29 15.07 -3.93 -3.29
CA ALA A 29 15.07 -2.72 -2.48
C ALA A 29 14.48 -2.96 -1.07
N VAL A 30 14.96 -4.02 -0.43
CA VAL A 30 14.62 -4.38 0.96
C VAL A 30 15.24 -3.35 1.91
N ASP A 31 16.52 -3.05 1.70
CA ASP A 31 17.26 -2.02 2.44
C ASP A 31 17.09 -0.65 1.74
N ARG A 32 15.87 -0.08 1.77
CA ARG A 32 15.62 1.28 1.25
C ARG A 32 16.15 2.35 2.20
N LEU A 33 16.55 3.48 1.62
CA LEU A 33 16.89 4.70 2.36
C LEU A 33 15.66 5.16 3.19
N PRO A 34 15.88 5.75 4.37
CA PRO A 34 14.81 6.17 5.29
C PRO A 34 13.86 7.25 4.75
N ILE A 35 14.11 7.74 3.53
CA ILE A 35 13.34 8.80 2.87
C ILE A 35 11.99 8.29 2.31
N THR A 36 11.88 6.99 2.00
CA THR A 36 10.62 6.39 1.52
C THR A 36 10.08 5.40 2.54
N PRO A 37 8.77 5.43 2.88
CA PRO A 37 8.20 4.46 3.82
C PRO A 37 8.42 3.05 3.27
N PRO A 38 9.02 2.14 4.06
CA PRO A 38 9.39 0.82 3.59
C PRO A 38 8.15 0.07 3.10
N PRO A 39 8.19 -0.59 1.92
CA PRO A 39 7.16 -1.54 1.54
C PRO A 39 7.24 -2.77 2.45
N GLY A 40 6.26 -2.95 3.32
CA GLY A 40 6.23 -4.03 4.31
C GLY A 40 5.58 -3.58 5.61
N LEU A 41 5.38 -4.51 6.55
CA LEU A 41 4.97 -4.16 7.90
C LEU A 41 6.13 -3.41 8.60
N PRO A 42 5.87 -2.27 9.27
CA PRO A 42 6.91 -1.56 9.98
C PRO A 42 7.45 -2.44 11.12
N THR A 43 8.73 -2.80 11.05
CA THR A 43 9.45 -3.38 12.19
C THR A 43 9.92 -2.25 13.10
N ALA A 44 10.14 -2.51 14.40
CA ALA A 44 10.51 -1.49 15.41
C ALA A 44 11.69 -0.59 14.98
N ASP A 45 12.59 -1.11 14.13
CA ASP A 45 13.78 -0.41 13.65
C ASP A 45 13.57 0.40 12.34
N GLY A 46 12.33 0.45 11.81
CA GLY A 46 12.01 1.17 10.57
C GLY A 46 12.61 0.58 9.28
N LYS A 47 13.32 -0.55 9.37
CA LYS A 47 13.89 -1.28 8.23
C LYS A 47 12.86 -2.26 7.65
N ALA A 48 12.80 -2.38 6.33
CA ALA A 48 12.01 -3.43 5.69
C ALA A 48 12.80 -4.75 5.80
N GLU A 49 12.19 -5.80 6.34
CA GLU A 49 12.79 -7.13 6.37
C GLU A 49 12.28 -7.97 5.18
N TYR A 50 13.16 -8.73 4.55
CA TYR A 50 12.73 -9.70 3.54
C TYR A 50 12.08 -10.91 4.21
N HIS A 51 10.79 -11.12 3.98
CA HIS A 51 10.10 -12.35 4.35
C HIS A 51 10.26 -13.41 3.25
N ASN A 52 10.86 -14.54 3.60
CA ASN A 52 11.05 -15.64 2.67
C ASN A 52 9.73 -16.39 2.44
N PRO A 53 9.25 -16.57 1.19
CA PRO A 53 8.04 -17.34 0.91
C PRO A 53 8.21 -18.84 1.16
N LEU A 54 9.46 -19.33 1.22
CA LEU A 54 9.75 -20.73 1.50
C LEU A 54 9.46 -21.05 2.96
N ARG A 55 8.85 -22.22 3.17
CA ARG A 55 8.53 -22.72 4.50
C ARG A 55 9.70 -23.54 5.04
N PHE A 56 10.09 -23.27 6.29
CA PHE A 56 11.22 -23.93 6.94
C PHE A 56 10.76 -24.79 8.13
N PRO A 57 11.54 -25.80 8.55
CA PRO A 57 11.17 -26.66 9.67
C PRO A 57 10.85 -25.91 10.97
N LYS A 58 11.57 -24.82 11.26
CA LYS A 58 11.34 -24.02 12.48
C LYS A 58 10.10 -23.14 12.44
N THR A 59 9.60 -22.80 11.24
CA THR A 59 8.41 -21.95 11.09
C THR A 59 7.13 -22.78 11.03
N GLN A 60 7.22 -24.01 10.52
CA GLN A 60 6.08 -24.93 10.35
C GLN A 60 5.78 -25.76 11.61
N SER A 61 4.50 -26.06 11.80
CA SER A 61 4.06 -27.11 12.72
C SER A 61 4.46 -28.49 12.18
N ALA A 62 4.67 -29.45 13.08
CA ALA A 62 4.92 -30.83 12.70
C ALA A 62 3.72 -31.46 11.96
N ARG A 63 4.00 -32.47 11.13
CA ARG A 63 2.97 -33.21 10.37
C ARG A 63 2.05 -34.00 11.30
N ALA A 64 0.90 -34.42 10.78
CA ALA A 64 -0.08 -35.24 11.49
C ALA A 64 0.58 -36.44 12.17
N GLY A 65 0.22 -36.70 13.43
CA GLY A 65 0.84 -37.73 14.29
C GLY A 65 1.99 -37.25 15.17
N SER A 66 2.53 -36.05 14.94
CA SER A 66 3.55 -35.43 15.83
C SER A 66 2.99 -34.39 16.82
N ALA A 67 1.70 -34.08 16.71
CA ALA A 67 1.00 -33.22 17.65
C ALA A 67 0.27 -34.08 18.68
N GLU A 68 0.18 -33.58 19.92
CA GLU A 68 -0.67 -34.19 20.93
C GLU A 68 -2.13 -34.17 20.45
N PRO A 69 -2.92 -35.21 20.75
CA PRO A 69 -4.32 -35.23 20.39
C PRO A 69 -5.03 -34.01 20.99
N PRO A 70 -5.83 -33.27 20.21
CA PRO A 70 -6.46 -32.05 20.70
C PRO A 70 -7.57 -32.38 21.70
N THR A 71 -7.56 -31.73 22.86
CA THR A 71 -8.71 -31.71 23.78
C THR A 71 -9.60 -30.53 23.41
N LEU A 72 -10.65 -30.79 22.64
CA LEU A 72 -11.59 -29.75 22.22
C LEU A 72 -12.52 -29.38 23.39
N PRO A 73 -12.79 -28.08 23.63
CA PRO A 73 -13.78 -27.68 24.61
C PRO A 73 -15.19 -28.12 24.15
N GLY A 74 -16.05 -28.45 25.12
CA GLY A 74 -17.45 -28.73 24.85
C GLY A 74 -18.19 -27.51 24.32
N GLY A 75 -19.34 -27.74 23.67
CA GLY A 75 -20.26 -26.66 23.32
C GLY A 75 -20.95 -26.08 24.56
N ILE A 76 -21.65 -24.96 24.39
CA ILE A 76 -22.34 -24.23 25.47
C ILE A 76 -23.33 -25.13 26.25
N HIS A 77 -23.94 -26.11 25.57
CA HIS A 77 -24.91 -27.02 26.18
C HIS A 77 -24.30 -28.35 26.67
N HIS A 78 -23.00 -28.45 26.87
CA HIS A 78 -22.36 -29.61 27.54
C HIS A 78 -22.39 -29.42 29.06
N ILE A 79 -23.59 -29.36 29.64
CA ILE A 79 -23.86 -29.16 31.07
C ILE A 79 -24.78 -30.26 31.60
N MET A 80 -24.60 -30.64 32.87
CA MET A 80 -25.26 -31.82 33.47
C MET A 80 -26.65 -31.55 34.06
N SER A 81 -26.95 -30.30 34.41
CA SER A 81 -28.24 -29.88 35.01
C SER A 81 -28.82 -28.71 34.24
N GLU A 82 -30.14 -28.49 34.38
CA GLU A 82 -30.86 -27.34 33.81
C GLU A 82 -30.72 -27.19 32.27
N ASN A 83 -30.50 -28.31 31.58
CA ASN A 83 -30.20 -28.35 30.15
C ASN A 83 -31.29 -29.04 29.32
N TYR A 84 -32.55 -28.82 29.70
CA TYR A 84 -33.68 -29.40 29.00
C TYR A 84 -33.70 -28.93 27.54
N TYR A 85 -33.99 -29.86 26.61
CA TYR A 85 -33.99 -29.51 25.19
C TYR A 85 -35.11 -28.52 24.84
N TYR A 86 -36.26 -28.60 25.52
CA TYR A 86 -37.43 -27.76 25.22
C TYR A 86 -37.18 -26.27 25.47
N THR A 87 -36.27 -25.87 26.35
CA THR A 87 -35.97 -24.46 26.65
C THR A 87 -35.06 -23.79 25.61
N ARG A 88 -34.51 -24.56 24.67
CA ARG A 88 -33.55 -24.09 23.65
C ARG A 88 -33.84 -24.60 22.24
N ASP A 89 -34.97 -25.30 22.05
CA ASP A 89 -35.35 -25.81 20.74
C ASP A 89 -35.96 -24.67 19.90
N GLY A 90 -35.09 -23.82 19.34
CA GLY A 90 -35.50 -22.73 18.46
C GLY A 90 -36.32 -23.19 17.24
N ARG A 91 -36.26 -24.47 16.86
CA ARG A 91 -37.10 -25.03 15.78
C ARG A 91 -38.57 -25.10 16.16
N ARG A 92 -38.90 -25.15 17.45
CA ARG A 92 -40.27 -25.12 17.98
C ARG A 92 -40.74 -23.71 18.33
N GLU A 93 -39.84 -22.73 18.35
CA GLU A 93 -40.17 -21.32 18.56
C GLU A 93 -40.67 -20.64 17.27
N VAL A 94 -40.41 -21.24 16.11
CA VAL A 94 -40.88 -20.74 14.81
C VAL A 94 -42.41 -20.77 14.78
N LYS A 95 -43.02 -19.59 14.77
CA LYS A 95 -44.47 -19.41 14.61
C LYS A 95 -44.82 -19.23 13.13
N PRO A 96 -46.06 -19.56 12.72
CA PRO A 96 -46.56 -19.17 11.40
C PRO A 96 -46.43 -17.66 11.16
N PRO A 97 -46.28 -17.21 9.90
CA PRO A 97 -46.20 -15.79 9.59
C PRO A 97 -47.47 -15.08 10.04
N LYS A 98 -47.32 -13.93 10.70
CA LYS A 98 -48.46 -13.10 11.10
C LYS A 98 -48.92 -12.28 9.89
N PRO A 99 -50.19 -12.40 9.45
CA PRO A 99 -50.70 -11.66 8.31
C PRO A 99 -50.87 -10.18 8.69
N LEU A 100 -50.29 -9.27 7.89
CA LEU A 100 -50.45 -7.81 8.07
C LEU A 100 -51.75 -7.29 7.47
N TYR A 101 -52.30 -8.01 6.49
CA TYR A 101 -53.54 -7.71 5.80
C TYR A 101 -54.35 -8.99 5.62
N LEU A 102 -55.60 -8.96 6.05
CA LEU A 102 -56.58 -10.01 5.83
C LEU A 102 -57.84 -9.35 5.26
N SER A 103 -58.28 -9.80 4.08
CA SER A 103 -59.55 -9.39 3.49
C SER A 103 -60.55 -10.53 3.58
N ASP A 104 -61.65 -10.32 4.28
CA ASP A 104 -62.83 -11.18 4.20
C ASP A 104 -63.93 -10.49 3.37
N GLY A 105 -64.99 -11.20 3.01
CA GLY A 105 -66.09 -10.69 2.17
C GLY A 105 -66.83 -9.47 2.73
N HIS A 106 -66.57 -9.10 3.99
CA HIS A 106 -67.19 -7.97 4.66
C HIS A 106 -66.23 -6.80 4.92
N HIS A 107 -64.98 -7.03 5.34
CA HIS A 107 -64.04 -5.95 5.69
C HIS A 107 -62.57 -6.38 5.56
N ALA A 108 -61.69 -5.40 5.32
CA ALA A 108 -60.24 -5.57 5.41
C ALA A 108 -59.76 -5.28 6.85
N GLN A 109 -58.97 -6.20 7.41
CA GLN A 109 -58.31 -6.07 8.70
C GLN A 109 -56.80 -5.84 8.47
N TYR A 110 -56.26 -4.87 9.21
CA TYR A 110 -54.84 -4.51 9.17
C TYR A 110 -54.23 -4.84 10.53
N ALA A 111 -53.00 -5.36 10.54
CA ALA A 111 -52.29 -5.69 11.77
C ALA A 111 -50.81 -5.27 11.70
N THR A 112 -50.22 -4.97 12.86
CA THR A 112 -48.78 -4.72 12.99
C THR A 112 -47.98 -6.03 12.85
N HIS A 113 -46.66 -5.92 12.70
CA HIS A 113 -45.74 -7.07 12.77
C HIS A 113 -45.79 -7.81 14.12
N THR A 114 -46.30 -7.18 15.18
CA THR A 114 -46.55 -7.82 16.49
C THR A 114 -47.90 -8.54 16.54
N GLY A 115 -48.81 -8.29 15.58
CA GLY A 115 -50.15 -8.88 15.50
C GLY A 115 -51.24 -8.06 16.20
N GLU A 116 -50.95 -6.81 16.56
CA GLU A 116 -51.95 -5.88 17.10
C GLU A 116 -52.81 -5.32 15.97
N VAL A 117 -54.12 -5.20 16.21
CA VAL A 117 -55.07 -4.70 15.21
C VAL A 117 -54.87 -3.20 14.99
N LEU A 118 -54.71 -2.79 13.74
CA LEU A 118 -54.59 -1.40 13.33
C LEU A 118 -55.90 -0.90 12.74
N THR A 119 -56.21 0.37 12.98
CA THR A 119 -57.27 1.06 12.23
C THR A 119 -56.80 1.31 10.80
N GLN A 120 -57.73 1.45 9.87
CA GLN A 120 -57.41 1.69 8.45
C GLN A 120 -56.60 2.99 8.25
N GLN A 121 -56.75 3.97 9.14
CA GLN A 121 -56.03 5.24 9.11
C GLN A 121 -54.57 5.08 9.58
N ASP A 122 -54.33 4.20 10.56
CA ASP A 122 -52.99 3.91 11.09
C ASP A 122 -52.21 2.91 10.21
N ALA A 123 -52.91 2.09 9.43
CA ALA A 123 -52.32 1.15 8.47
C ALA A 123 -51.71 1.85 7.24
N VAL A 124 -52.11 3.10 6.96
CA VAL A 124 -51.50 3.94 5.93
C VAL A 124 -50.25 4.58 6.53
N GLN A 125 -49.12 3.89 6.39
CA GLN A 125 -47.89 4.35 7.05
C GLN A 125 -47.21 5.51 6.31
N VAL A 126 -47.03 6.62 7.02
CA VAL A 126 -46.23 7.80 6.63
C VAL A 126 -44.75 7.54 6.92
N ASN A 127 -43.88 7.63 5.92
CA ASN A 127 -42.44 7.60 6.15
C ASN A 127 -41.89 8.94 6.58
N LYS A 128 -41.02 8.91 7.61
CA LYS A 128 -40.22 10.06 8.04
C LYS A 128 -38.80 9.67 8.49
N GLY A 129 -37.88 9.50 7.54
CA GLY A 129 -36.44 9.86 7.55
C GLY A 129 -35.65 9.15 6.42
N PRO A 130 -34.76 9.83 5.66
CA PRO A 130 -33.44 10.20 6.19
C PRO A 130 -33.08 11.69 6.03
N SER A 131 -33.89 12.48 5.33
CA SER A 131 -34.77 13.46 5.99
C SER A 131 -36.25 13.33 5.59
N ALA A 132 -36.65 12.22 4.95
CA ALA A 132 -37.98 11.58 5.12
C ALA A 132 -38.09 10.17 4.45
N ASN A 133 -37.48 9.92 3.27
CA ASN A 133 -37.27 8.55 2.72
C ASN A 133 -36.41 8.50 1.42
N PHE A 134 -35.21 9.08 1.39
CA PHE A 134 -34.36 9.20 0.19
C PHE A 134 -35.09 9.79 -1.05
N GLY A 135 -36.15 10.58 -0.84
CA GLY A 135 -36.97 11.17 -1.91
C GLY A 135 -38.03 10.24 -2.51
N LEU A 136 -38.27 9.06 -1.91
CA LEU A 136 -39.28 8.10 -2.36
C LEU A 136 -40.59 8.24 -1.56
N GLU A 137 -41.73 8.16 -2.24
CA GLU A 137 -43.07 8.26 -1.63
C GLU A 137 -43.43 7.02 -0.79
N ALA A 138 -42.81 5.87 -1.08
CA ALA A 138 -43.10 4.59 -0.43
C ALA A 138 -42.09 4.23 0.70
N PRO A 139 -42.50 3.45 1.71
CA PRO A 139 -41.59 2.94 2.75
C PRO A 139 -40.51 2.07 2.16
N THR A 140 -39.25 2.45 2.42
CA THR A 140 -38.10 1.61 2.09
C THR A 140 -37.81 0.72 3.30
N PRO A 141 -37.84 -0.61 3.17
CA PRO A 141 -37.51 -1.50 4.27
C PRO A 141 -36.06 -1.32 4.75
N GLY A 142 -35.86 -1.21 6.07
CA GLY A 142 -34.55 -1.13 6.71
C GLY A 142 -34.04 0.30 6.98
N PHE A 143 -32.87 0.40 7.59
CA PHE A 143 -32.17 1.66 7.81
C PHE A 143 -31.08 1.80 6.74
N GLY A 144 -31.02 2.95 6.06
CA GLY A 144 -29.98 3.20 5.04
C GLY A 144 -28.57 3.04 5.63
N TYR A 145 -27.66 2.43 4.88
CA TYR A 145 -26.28 2.20 5.32
C TYR A 145 -25.31 3.01 4.45
N GLU A 146 -24.40 3.74 5.09
CA GLU A 146 -23.32 4.46 4.42
C GLU A 146 -21.98 3.78 4.73
N TRP A 147 -21.28 3.36 3.68
CA TRP A 147 -19.90 2.86 3.81
C TRP A 147 -18.95 4.02 4.08
N LYS A 148 -18.36 4.04 5.27
CA LYS A 148 -17.29 4.99 5.60
C LYS A 148 -15.96 4.47 5.11
N ARG A 149 -15.25 5.26 4.31
CA ARG A 149 -13.85 4.98 3.94
C ARG A 149 -12.96 5.36 5.11
N THR A 150 -12.34 4.38 5.76
CA THR A 150 -11.23 4.65 6.67
C THR A 150 -9.96 4.85 5.85
N LEU A 151 -9.56 6.12 5.68
CA LEU A 151 -8.26 6.49 5.12
C LEU A 151 -7.17 6.12 6.13
N SER A 152 -6.73 4.86 6.10
CA SER A 152 -5.46 4.45 6.68
C SER A 152 -4.34 5.25 5.99
N MET A 153 -3.64 6.09 6.77
CA MET A 153 -2.64 7.07 6.33
C MET A 153 -1.60 6.55 5.31
N SER A 154 -1.26 7.43 4.35
CA SER A 154 -0.31 7.34 3.20
C SER A 154 -0.99 7.00 1.85
N LYS A 155 -0.86 7.75 0.72
CA LYS A 155 0.25 8.59 0.21
C LYS A 155 -0.23 9.71 -0.77
N HIS A 156 0.21 10.94 -0.51
CA HIS A 156 0.56 12.09 -1.37
C HIS A 156 -0.03 12.31 -2.80
N PHE A 157 -1.32 12.10 -3.05
CA PHE A 157 -2.01 12.81 -4.15
C PHE A 157 -3.31 13.42 -3.62
N GLY A 158 -3.52 14.71 -3.91
CA GLY A 158 -4.64 15.51 -3.38
C GLY A 158 -4.29 16.44 -2.20
N GLY A 159 -3.07 16.36 -1.65
CA GLY A 159 -2.58 17.19 -0.55
C GLY A 159 -1.31 18.02 -0.86
N LEU A 160 -0.95 18.20 -2.13
CA LEU A 160 0.32 18.86 -2.52
C LEU A 160 0.24 20.40 -2.47
N GLY A 161 -0.96 20.97 -2.55
CA GLY A 161 -1.16 22.42 -2.54
C GLY A 161 -2.54 22.79 -3.05
N LYS A 162 -3.00 24.00 -2.75
CA LYS A 162 -4.23 24.57 -3.30
C LYS A 162 -3.88 25.32 -4.58
N MET A 163 -4.37 24.85 -5.73
CA MET A 163 -4.24 25.51 -7.02
C MET A 163 -5.63 25.89 -7.52
N TYR A 164 -5.78 27.13 -8.00
CA TYR A 164 -7.04 27.67 -8.50
C TYR A 164 -6.82 28.26 -9.89
N GLY A 165 -7.77 28.05 -10.81
CA GLY A 165 -7.81 28.74 -12.11
C GLY A 165 -6.86 28.22 -13.20
N GLU A 166 -6.20 27.08 -13.02
CA GLU A 166 -5.37 26.48 -14.08
C GLU A 166 -6.15 25.41 -14.87
N TYR A 167 -6.22 25.56 -16.18
CA TYR A 167 -6.76 24.56 -17.11
C TYR A 167 -5.62 23.96 -17.92
N ARG A 168 -5.46 22.64 -17.88
CA ARG A 168 -4.47 21.91 -18.66
C ARG A 168 -5.15 21.06 -19.71
N PHE A 169 -4.76 21.26 -20.97
CA PHE A 169 -5.23 20.44 -22.08
C PHE A 169 -4.12 19.47 -22.47
N ALA A 170 -4.46 18.19 -22.60
CA ALA A 170 -3.56 17.15 -23.05
C ALA A 170 -4.30 16.25 -24.03
N LEU A 171 -3.61 15.85 -25.11
CA LEU A 171 -4.10 14.83 -26.04
C LEU A 171 -3.74 13.44 -25.50
N ALA A 172 -4.53 12.42 -25.83
CA ALA A 172 -4.21 11.06 -25.44
C ALA A 172 -2.91 10.58 -26.12
N PRO A 173 -2.08 9.71 -25.48
CA PRO A 173 -0.78 9.32 -26.03
C PRO A 173 -0.85 8.67 -27.43
N ASN A 174 -1.93 7.97 -27.74
CA ASN A 174 -2.19 7.34 -29.05
C ASN A 174 -2.51 8.35 -30.16
N GLU A 175 -2.89 9.58 -29.82
CA GLU A 175 -3.19 10.66 -30.76
C GLU A 175 -1.98 11.57 -31.01
N GLN A 176 -0.89 11.35 -30.28
CA GLN A 176 0.34 12.13 -30.39
C GLN A 176 1.41 11.37 -31.20
N LYS A 177 2.23 12.12 -31.94
CA LYS A 177 3.46 11.59 -32.54
C LYS A 177 4.57 11.63 -31.50
N ALA A 178 5.06 10.47 -31.06
CA ALA A 178 6.09 10.35 -30.02
C ALA A 178 7.36 11.18 -30.30
N PHE A 179 7.77 11.26 -31.57
CA PHE A 179 8.98 11.98 -32.01
C PHE A 179 8.67 13.26 -32.79
N LYS A 180 7.57 13.94 -32.47
CA LYS A 180 7.22 15.21 -33.12
C LYS A 180 8.35 16.22 -32.95
N GLY A 181 8.95 16.65 -34.05
CA GLY A 181 10.04 17.63 -34.04
C GLY A 181 11.38 17.10 -33.52
N PHE A 182 11.68 15.80 -33.70
CA PHE A 182 12.90 15.16 -33.18
C PHE A 182 14.19 15.93 -33.50
N LEU A 183 14.45 16.32 -34.75
CA LEU A 183 15.69 17.03 -35.09
C LEU A 183 15.79 18.39 -34.39
N ASP A 184 14.70 19.13 -34.34
CA ASP A 184 14.66 20.45 -33.70
C ASP A 184 14.81 20.35 -32.17
N GLN A 185 14.07 19.46 -31.52
CA GLN A 185 14.07 19.33 -30.07
C GLN A 185 15.26 18.55 -29.52
N ALA A 186 15.68 17.47 -30.18
CA ALA A 186 16.73 16.58 -29.68
C ALA A 186 18.12 16.99 -30.16
N ILE A 187 18.27 17.64 -31.33
CA ILE A 187 19.57 18.01 -31.88
C ILE A 187 19.77 19.53 -31.79
N VAL A 188 18.91 20.33 -32.43
CA VAL A 188 19.13 21.78 -32.52
C VAL A 188 19.04 22.44 -31.14
N LYS A 189 17.99 22.14 -30.37
CA LYS A 189 17.80 22.70 -29.03
C LYS A 189 18.90 22.26 -28.07
N VAL A 190 19.26 20.97 -28.09
CA VAL A 190 20.33 20.41 -27.24
C VAL A 190 21.68 21.05 -27.59
N PHE A 191 22.02 21.15 -28.87
CA PHE A 191 23.24 21.80 -29.32
C PHE A 191 23.28 23.27 -28.91
N LYS A 192 22.18 24.00 -29.07
CA LYS A 192 22.09 25.40 -28.64
C LYS A 192 22.24 25.53 -27.12
N THR A 193 21.60 24.66 -26.34
CA THR A 193 21.76 24.63 -24.88
C THR A 193 23.20 24.38 -24.47
N TYR A 194 23.82 23.31 -24.96
CA TYR A 194 25.17 22.96 -24.52
C TYR A 194 26.25 23.87 -25.10
N VAL A 195 26.27 24.06 -26.42
CA VAL A 195 27.38 24.73 -27.11
C VAL A 195 27.28 26.24 -27.02
N TRP A 196 26.07 26.81 -27.07
CA TRP A 196 25.91 28.27 -27.08
C TRP A 196 25.68 28.84 -25.69
N TYR A 197 24.92 28.16 -24.83
CA TYR A 197 24.62 28.68 -23.50
C TYR A 197 25.55 28.15 -22.42
N GLU A 198 25.87 26.86 -22.39
CA GLU A 198 26.67 26.29 -21.28
C GLU A 198 28.19 26.36 -21.49
N TRP A 199 28.68 26.02 -22.69
CA TRP A 199 30.11 25.98 -23.01
C TRP A 199 30.85 27.29 -22.70
N PRO A 200 30.31 28.49 -22.96
CA PRO A 200 30.99 29.73 -22.58
C PRO A 200 31.24 29.88 -21.07
N TYR A 201 30.43 29.25 -20.21
CA TYR A 201 30.66 29.29 -18.75
C TYR A 201 31.73 28.28 -18.31
N TYR A 202 31.75 27.09 -18.91
CA TYR A 202 32.64 26.00 -18.47
C TYR A 202 33.97 25.95 -19.23
N LEU A 203 33.99 26.19 -20.54
CA LEU A 203 35.20 26.06 -21.36
C LEU A 203 36.33 26.99 -20.94
N PRO A 204 36.12 28.29 -20.65
CA PRO A 204 37.22 29.16 -20.25
C PRO A 204 37.90 28.69 -18.97
N GLN A 205 37.12 28.17 -18.01
CA GLN A 205 37.63 27.63 -16.75
C GLN A 205 38.43 26.34 -16.98
N CYS A 206 37.91 25.42 -17.80
CA CYS A 206 38.60 24.18 -18.15
C CYS A 206 39.89 24.43 -18.93
N ILE A 207 39.87 25.35 -19.90
CA ILE A 207 41.04 25.73 -20.69
C ILE A 207 42.08 26.40 -19.79
N GLY A 208 41.66 27.34 -18.93
CA GLY A 208 42.55 28.00 -17.98
C GLY A 208 43.24 27.01 -17.04
N ALA A 209 42.47 26.08 -16.47
CA ALA A 209 43.01 25.03 -15.60
C ALA A 209 44.01 24.12 -16.33
N TYR A 210 43.71 23.75 -17.58
CA TYR A 210 44.59 22.92 -18.39
C TYR A 210 45.91 23.62 -18.73
N LEU A 211 45.85 24.90 -19.11
CA LEU A 211 47.05 25.70 -19.42
C LEU A 211 47.96 25.86 -18.20
N ILE A 212 47.38 26.09 -17.01
CA ILE A 212 48.13 26.16 -15.75
C ILE A 212 48.79 24.81 -15.45
N TYR A 213 48.05 23.71 -15.58
CA TYR A 213 48.56 22.37 -15.37
C TYR A 213 49.74 22.04 -16.30
N ASP A 214 49.62 22.33 -17.59
CA ASP A 214 50.67 22.07 -18.58
C ASP A 214 51.92 22.92 -18.33
N TRP A 215 51.74 24.21 -18.02
CA TRP A 215 52.85 25.10 -17.64
C TRP A 215 53.57 24.60 -16.39
N ALA A 216 52.83 24.26 -15.33
CA ALA A 216 53.40 23.80 -14.07
C ALA A 216 54.23 22.52 -14.27
N LYS A 217 53.72 21.56 -15.06
CA LYS A 217 54.41 20.31 -15.36
C LYS A 217 55.70 20.54 -16.15
N LYS A 218 55.66 21.39 -17.19
CA LYS A 218 56.84 21.75 -17.99
C LYS A 218 57.88 22.52 -17.17
N LYS A 219 57.45 23.48 -16.35
CA LYS A 219 58.36 24.27 -15.53
C LYS A 219 59.01 23.45 -14.43
N ASN A 220 58.25 22.57 -13.76
CA ASN A 220 58.80 21.65 -12.78
C ASN A 220 59.86 20.74 -13.40
N TYR A 221 59.61 20.22 -14.61
CA TYR A 221 60.61 19.43 -15.33
C TYR A 221 61.87 20.24 -15.70
N GLN A 222 61.73 21.52 -16.08
CA GLN A 222 62.87 22.39 -16.36
C GLN A 222 63.68 22.73 -15.10
N VAL A 223 63.02 23.04 -13.99
CA VAL A 223 63.68 23.36 -12.71
C VAL A 223 64.33 22.13 -12.09
N GLY A 224 63.73 20.94 -12.27
CA GLY A 224 64.33 19.68 -11.86
C GLY A 224 65.59 19.28 -12.64
N ARG A 225 65.91 19.98 -13.74
CA ARG A 225 67.18 19.80 -14.45
C ARG A 225 68.27 20.65 -13.78
N LYS A 226 69.42 20.04 -13.56
CA LYS A 226 70.63 20.72 -13.08
C LYS A 226 71.03 21.81 -14.08
N ASN A 227 71.27 23.03 -13.58
CA ASN A 227 71.74 24.12 -14.41
C ASN A 227 73.26 23.96 -14.61
N PRO A 228 73.75 23.79 -15.86
CA PRO A 228 75.17 23.62 -16.11
C PRO A 228 76.01 24.84 -15.70
N ALA A 229 75.42 26.04 -15.66
CA ALA A 229 76.11 27.26 -15.25
C ALA A 229 76.50 27.26 -13.77
N ASP A 230 75.82 26.50 -12.92
CA ASP A 230 76.10 26.45 -11.48
C ASP A 230 77.37 25.64 -11.17
N TYR A 231 77.86 24.82 -12.11
CA TYR A 231 79.07 23.99 -11.99
C TYR A 231 80.26 24.53 -12.79
N ALA A 232 80.16 25.73 -13.35
CA ALA A 232 81.18 26.28 -14.24
C ALA A 232 82.49 26.67 -13.53
N ASN A 233 82.44 26.89 -12.21
CA ASN A 233 83.57 27.34 -11.37
C ASN A 233 83.84 26.41 -10.16
N ASP A 234 83.27 25.21 -10.14
CA ASP A 234 83.65 24.20 -9.14
C ASP A 234 84.98 23.56 -9.59
N GLN A 235 86.06 23.88 -8.87
CA GLN A 235 87.35 23.19 -8.92
C GLN A 235 87.50 22.24 -7.74
#